data_AF-A0A381VV51-F1
#
_entry.id   AF-A0A381VV51-F1
#
_cell.length_a   1.000
_cell.length_b   1.000
_cell.length_c   1.000
_cell.angle_alpha   90.00
_cell.angle_beta   90.00
_cell.angle_gamma   90.00
#
_symmetry.space_group_name_H-M   'P 1'
#
loop_
_entity.id
_entity.type
_entity.pdbx_description
1 polymer ?
#
loop_
_entity_poly.entity_id
_entity_poly.type
_entity_poly.pdbx_seq_one_letter_code
_entity_poly.pdbx_strand_id
1 'polypeptide(L)'
;MKARVCEAFYSVQGEGRFVGVPSVFLRMFGCNFKCRGFGMPRGELANDYNLIAKDHQENPDKYKVLKDLPLVHRGCDSYASWDPRFKKFTTDYQLDDLVDELLSLTPEGKWTCNNGQDVHLVITGGEPLLGWQRMYVDLFEHPKMGDLKNVTFETNTTQELRDDFRNYISTKARFHTTWSCSPKLTVSGELWSDAIKPK
;
A
#
# COMPACT_ATOMS: atom_id res chain seq x y z
N MET A 1 3.85 14.68 -10.70
CA MET A 1 4.35 14.25 -9.36
C MET A 1 4.88 12.84 -9.51
N LYS A 2 5.96 12.43 -8.80
CA LYS A 2 6.48 11.05 -8.89
C LYS A 2 5.89 10.16 -7.80
N ALA A 3 5.43 8.96 -8.16
CA ALA A 3 4.90 7.95 -7.25
C ALA A 3 6.00 6.98 -6.88
N ARG A 4 6.32 6.84 -5.58
CA ARG A 4 7.25 5.78 -5.16
C ARG A 4 6.46 4.54 -4.78
N VAL A 5 6.59 3.52 -5.60
CA VAL A 5 5.83 2.26 -5.51
C VAL A 5 6.80 1.15 -5.15
N CYS A 6 6.41 0.30 -4.18
CA CYS A 6 7.14 -0.92 -3.86
C CYS A 6 6.84 -2.03 -4.85
N GLU A 7 5.56 -2.24 -5.11
CA GLU A 7 5.08 -3.24 -6.06
C GLU A 7 3.67 -2.88 -6.51
N ALA A 8 3.32 -3.30 -7.72
CA ALA A 8 1.96 -3.37 -8.19
C ALA A 8 1.72 -4.77 -8.78
N PHE A 9 0.57 -5.37 -8.51
CA PHE A 9 0.26 -6.71 -9.01
C PHE A 9 -1.25 -6.96 -9.05
N TYR A 10 -1.68 -7.86 -9.95
CA TYR A 10 -3.05 -8.34 -10.02
C TYR A 10 -3.22 -9.62 -9.20
N SER A 11 -4.24 -9.67 -8.35
CA SER A 11 -4.58 -10.82 -7.52
C SER A 11 -6.05 -10.77 -7.10
N VAL A 12 -6.43 -11.56 -6.11
CA VAL A 12 -7.75 -11.54 -5.47
C VAL A 12 -7.58 -10.98 -4.05
N GLN A 13 -8.49 -10.10 -3.63
CA GLN A 13 -8.48 -9.57 -2.27
C GLN A 13 -8.67 -10.70 -1.25
N GLY A 14 -7.76 -10.78 -0.29
CA GLY A 14 -7.70 -11.82 0.73
C GLY A 14 -8.36 -11.41 2.04
N GLU A 15 -8.63 -10.12 2.25
CA GLU A 15 -9.09 -9.58 3.53
C GLU A 15 -10.32 -8.66 3.44
N GLY A 16 -11.00 -8.50 4.57
CA GLY A 16 -12.05 -7.49 4.75
C GLY A 16 -13.34 -7.74 3.97
N ARG A 17 -13.97 -6.66 3.48
CA ARG A 17 -15.30 -6.68 2.85
C ARG A 17 -15.31 -7.34 1.47
N PHE A 18 -14.19 -7.26 0.74
CA PHE A 18 -14.10 -7.67 -0.66
C PHE A 18 -13.27 -8.94 -0.86
N VAL A 19 -13.20 -9.81 0.15
CA VAL A 19 -12.54 -11.12 0.01
C VAL A 19 -13.10 -11.84 -1.22
N GLY A 20 -12.22 -12.36 -2.08
CA GLY A 20 -12.61 -13.05 -3.31
C GLY A 20 -12.76 -12.14 -4.54
N VAL A 21 -12.67 -10.82 -4.39
CA VAL A 21 -12.81 -9.88 -5.52
C VAL A 21 -11.48 -9.66 -6.25
N PRO A 22 -11.44 -9.81 -7.58
CA PRO A 22 -10.26 -9.51 -8.38
C PRO A 22 -9.84 -8.04 -8.28
N SER A 23 -8.56 -7.82 -8.02
CA SER A 23 -8.02 -6.51 -7.64
C SER A 23 -6.61 -6.30 -8.18
N VAL A 24 -6.32 -5.09 -8.63
CA VAL A 24 -4.94 -4.60 -8.77
C VAL A 24 -4.54 -3.96 -7.44
N PHE A 25 -3.45 -4.44 -6.87
CA PHE A 25 -2.83 -3.89 -5.67
C PHE A 25 -1.76 -2.89 -6.07
N LEU A 26 -1.78 -1.71 -5.45
CA LEU A 26 -0.76 -0.68 -5.55
C LEU A 26 -0.17 -0.48 -4.15
N ARG A 27 1.03 -1.01 -3.92
CA ARG A 27 1.74 -0.87 -2.65
C ARG A 27 2.69 0.32 -2.72
N MET A 28 2.39 1.38 -1.98
CA MET A 28 3.23 2.56 -1.89
C MET A 28 4.48 2.33 -1.03
N PHE A 29 5.40 3.29 -1.02
CA PHE A 29 6.54 3.27 -0.11
C PHE A 29 6.37 4.29 1.03
N GLY A 30 6.80 3.89 2.22
CA GLY A 30 6.84 4.69 3.45
C GLY A 30 5.68 4.40 4.39
N CYS A 31 5.96 4.08 5.65
CA CYS A 31 4.97 3.97 6.72
C CYS A 31 5.47 4.77 7.92
N ASN A 32 4.54 5.33 8.70
CA ASN A 32 4.88 5.92 10.00
C ASN A 32 5.08 4.87 11.11
N PHE A 33 4.84 3.58 10.83
CA PHE A 33 4.99 2.47 11.77
C PHE A 33 5.89 1.38 11.24
N LYS A 34 6.46 0.60 12.18
CA LYS A 34 7.33 -0.55 11.94
C LYS A 34 6.70 -1.86 12.42
N CYS A 35 5.73 -1.79 13.32
CA CYS A 35 4.95 -2.89 13.90
C CYS A 35 5.82 -4.08 14.36
N ARG A 36 6.89 -3.80 15.11
CA ARG A 36 7.89 -4.83 15.51
C ARG A 36 7.39 -5.81 16.56
N GLY A 37 6.28 -5.51 17.24
CA GLY A 37 5.70 -6.39 18.28
C GLY A 37 4.93 -7.59 17.72
N PHE A 38 4.61 -7.62 16.42
CA PHE A 38 3.88 -8.74 15.84
C PHE A 38 4.63 -10.07 16.00
N GLY A 39 3.92 -11.08 16.50
CA GLY A 39 4.48 -12.40 16.77
C GLY A 39 5.48 -12.45 17.95
N MET A 40 5.59 -11.39 18.74
CA MET A 40 6.44 -11.32 19.93
C MET A 40 5.63 -11.43 21.23
N PRO A 41 6.25 -11.88 22.34
CA PRO A 41 5.71 -11.65 23.68
C PRO A 41 5.45 -10.17 23.94
N ARG A 42 4.49 -9.86 24.82
CA ARG A 42 4.15 -8.46 25.14
C ARG A 42 5.36 -7.72 25.70
N GLY A 43 5.68 -6.58 25.10
CA GLY A 43 6.83 -5.74 25.48
C GLY A 43 8.13 -6.08 24.75
N GLU A 44 8.18 -7.17 23.99
CA GLU A 44 9.33 -7.53 23.17
C GLU A 44 9.17 -7.07 21.72
N LEU A 45 10.29 -6.86 21.03
CA LEU A 45 10.32 -6.37 19.65
C LEU A 45 11.14 -7.31 18.76
N ALA A 46 10.57 -7.66 17.61
CA ALA A 46 11.22 -8.48 16.61
C ALA A 46 12.47 -7.79 16.05
N ASN A 47 13.46 -8.61 15.69
CA ASN A 47 14.70 -8.16 15.07
C ASN A 47 14.89 -8.71 13.64
N ASP A 48 13.94 -9.53 13.15
CA ASP A 48 14.04 -10.28 11.89
C ASP A 48 14.41 -9.38 10.71
N TYR A 49 13.66 -8.31 10.46
CA TYR A 49 13.94 -7.40 9.35
C TYR A 49 15.28 -6.65 9.49
N ASN A 50 15.79 -6.44 10.71
CA ASN A 50 17.12 -5.86 10.90
C ASN A 50 18.24 -6.83 10.51
N LEU A 51 18.04 -8.13 10.73
CA LEU A 51 18.97 -9.16 10.28
C LEU A 51 19.00 -9.23 8.76
N ILE A 52 17.84 -9.17 8.11
CA ILE A 52 17.75 -9.09 6.65
C ILE A 52 18.41 -7.81 6.12
N ALA A 53 18.16 -6.67 6.77
CA ALA A 53 18.76 -5.41 6.36
C ALA A 53 20.30 -5.41 6.51
N LYS A 54 20.81 -6.04 7.57
CA LYS A 54 22.25 -6.23 7.77
C LYS A 54 22.84 -7.12 6.67
N ASP A 55 22.23 -8.27 6.41
CA ASP A 55 22.65 -9.17 5.34
C ASP A 55 22.57 -8.50 3.96
N HIS A 56 21.58 -7.65 3.73
CA HIS A 56 21.47 -6.85 2.51
C HIS A 56 22.61 -5.84 2.36
N GLN A 57 23.05 -5.22 3.45
CA GLN A 57 24.15 -4.26 3.45
C GLN A 57 25.51 -4.96 3.27
N GLU A 58 25.68 -6.14 3.88
CA GLU A 58 26.90 -6.95 3.76
C GLU A 58 26.97 -7.67 2.40
N ASN A 59 25.82 -8.00 1.79
CA ASN A 59 25.71 -8.71 0.52
C ASN A 59 24.75 -7.97 -0.46
N PRO A 60 25.16 -6.81 -1.02
CA PRO A 60 24.27 -5.94 -1.81
C PRO A 60 23.69 -6.60 -3.07
N ASP A 61 24.38 -7.59 -3.64
CA ASP A 61 23.99 -8.28 -4.87
C ASP A 61 23.14 -9.55 -4.63
N LYS A 62 22.93 -9.93 -3.37
CA LYS A 62 22.18 -11.15 -2.99
C LYS A 62 20.71 -11.07 -3.36
N TYR A 63 20.11 -9.90 -3.17
CA TYR A 63 18.70 -9.62 -3.45
C TYR A 63 18.63 -8.62 -4.60
N LYS A 64 18.17 -9.06 -5.77
CA LYS A 64 18.15 -8.27 -7.01
C LYS A 64 16.82 -7.55 -7.19
N VAL A 65 15.73 -8.21 -6.83
CA VAL A 65 14.37 -7.70 -6.93
C VAL A 65 13.63 -7.88 -5.60
N LEU A 66 12.53 -7.15 -5.39
CA LEU A 66 11.76 -7.17 -4.15
C LEU A 66 11.39 -8.61 -3.72
N LYS A 67 10.96 -9.44 -4.67
CA LYS A 67 10.58 -10.85 -4.42
C LYS A 67 11.73 -11.76 -3.94
N ASP A 68 12.99 -11.32 -4.08
CA ASP A 68 14.13 -12.09 -3.58
C ASP A 68 14.32 -11.89 -2.06
N LEU A 69 13.70 -10.85 -1.49
CA LEU A 69 13.81 -10.54 -0.08
C LEU A 69 13.11 -11.63 0.77
N PRO A 70 13.74 -12.10 1.86
CA PRO A 70 13.13 -13.09 2.73
C PRO A 70 11.89 -12.56 3.44
N LEU A 71 10.88 -13.40 3.61
CA LEU A 71 9.78 -13.08 4.53
C LEU A 71 10.29 -13.08 5.97
N VAL A 72 9.80 -12.15 6.78
CA VAL A 72 10.00 -12.19 8.23
C VAL A 72 8.93 -13.05 8.88
N HIS A 73 9.28 -13.72 9.98
CA HIS A 73 8.31 -14.49 10.77
C HIS A 73 7.74 -13.68 11.93
N ARG A 74 8.44 -12.62 12.36
CA ARG A 74 8.02 -11.68 13.41
C ARG A 74 8.23 -10.24 12.97
N GLY A 75 7.38 -9.35 13.47
CA GLY A 75 7.29 -7.95 13.03
C GLY A 75 6.44 -7.79 11.76
N CYS A 76 6.52 -6.62 11.13
CA CYS A 76 5.81 -6.34 9.89
C CYS A 76 6.43 -7.12 8.72
N ASP A 77 5.64 -8.00 8.11
CA ASP A 77 5.97 -8.75 6.89
C ASP A 77 6.26 -7.86 5.68
N SER A 78 5.63 -6.68 5.61
CA SER A 78 5.83 -5.67 4.58
C SER A 78 6.97 -4.68 4.92
N TYR A 79 8.03 -5.14 5.61
CA TYR A 79 9.12 -4.27 6.08
C TYR A 79 9.82 -3.49 4.96
N ALA A 80 9.95 -4.09 3.78
CA ALA A 80 10.58 -3.48 2.62
C ALA A 80 9.80 -2.24 2.12
N SER A 81 8.52 -2.13 2.50
CA SER A 81 7.67 -1.02 2.11
C SER A 81 7.77 0.21 2.98
N TRP A 82 8.54 0.18 4.08
CA TRP A 82 8.72 1.36 4.91
C TRP A 82 10.16 1.60 5.36
N ASP A 83 11.02 0.59 5.29
CA ASP A 83 12.41 0.71 5.72
C ASP A 83 13.29 1.31 4.60
N PRO A 84 13.93 2.49 4.83
CA PRO A 84 14.75 3.17 3.84
C PRO A 84 15.90 2.33 3.27
N ARG A 85 16.37 1.31 3.99
CA ARG A 85 17.45 0.42 3.55
C ARG A 85 17.05 -0.43 2.34
N PHE A 86 15.76 -0.60 2.09
CA PHE A 86 15.20 -1.35 0.97
C PHE A 86 14.68 -0.44 -0.16
N LYS A 87 14.91 0.87 -0.07
CA LYS A 87 14.45 1.86 -1.06
C LYS A 87 14.86 1.53 -2.50
N LYS A 88 15.98 0.82 -2.71
CA LYS A 88 16.45 0.42 -4.04
C LYS A 88 15.49 -0.55 -4.77
N PHE A 89 14.59 -1.19 -4.04
CA PHE A 89 13.57 -2.10 -4.59
C PHE A 89 12.26 -1.38 -4.95
N THR A 90 12.24 -0.05 -4.85
CA THR A 90 11.09 0.76 -5.24
C THR A 90 11.29 1.35 -6.63
N THR A 91 10.17 1.59 -7.31
CA THR A 91 10.14 2.27 -8.61
C THR A 91 9.49 3.63 -8.45
N ASP A 92 10.15 4.67 -8.97
CA ASP A 92 9.59 6.02 -9.05
C ASP A 92 8.88 6.20 -10.41
N TYR A 93 7.55 6.14 -10.43
CA TYR A 93 6.74 6.32 -11.64
C TYR A 93 6.38 7.79 -11.87
N GLN A 94 6.32 8.22 -13.13
CA GLN A 94 5.48 9.35 -13.50
C GLN A 94 4.02 8.93 -13.53
N LEU A 95 3.11 9.90 -13.53
CA LEU A 95 1.67 9.62 -13.48
C LEU A 95 1.20 8.73 -14.64
N ASP A 96 1.56 9.08 -15.87
CA ASP A 96 1.13 8.35 -17.06
C ASP A 96 1.71 6.92 -17.06
N ASP A 97 2.99 6.78 -16.70
CA ASP A 97 3.65 5.47 -16.59
C ASP A 97 3.00 4.59 -15.50
N LEU A 98 2.59 5.19 -14.38
CA LEU A 98 1.89 4.46 -13.32
C LEU A 98 0.52 3.99 -13.79
N VAL A 99 -0.23 4.82 -14.52
CA VAL A 99 -1.53 4.44 -15.05
C VAL A 99 -1.38 3.30 -16.07
N ASP A 100 -0.38 3.38 -16.95
CA ASP A 100 -0.11 2.33 -17.92
C ASP A 100 0.31 1.02 -17.24
N GLU A 101 1.15 1.09 -16.21
CA GLU A 101 1.49 -0.07 -15.37
C GLU A 101 0.24 -0.70 -14.75
N LEU A 102 -0.61 0.08 -14.07
CA LEU A 102 -1.82 -0.43 -13.41
C LEU A 102 -2.79 -1.08 -14.40
N LEU A 103 -2.99 -0.48 -15.57
CA LEU A 103 -3.85 -1.03 -16.61
C LEU A 103 -3.25 -2.29 -17.23
N SER A 104 -1.92 -2.36 -17.41
CA SER A 104 -1.25 -3.55 -17.93
C SER A 104 -1.45 -4.79 -17.04
N LEU A 105 -1.71 -4.57 -15.75
CA LEU A 105 -2.01 -5.64 -14.79
C LEU A 105 -3.46 -6.12 -14.87
N THR A 106 -4.37 -5.31 -15.41
CA THR A 106 -5.77 -5.73 -15.61
C THR A 106 -5.90 -6.70 -16.79
N PRO A 107 -6.86 -7.64 -16.78
CA PRO A 107 -6.99 -8.66 -17.82
C PRO A 107 -7.23 -8.11 -19.24
N GLU A 108 -7.88 -6.96 -19.37
CA GLU A 108 -8.29 -6.37 -20.65
C GLU A 108 -7.72 -4.95 -20.86
N GLY A 109 -6.76 -4.51 -20.04
CA GLY A 109 -6.23 -3.14 -20.12
C GLY A 109 -7.23 -2.07 -19.67
N LYS A 110 -8.20 -2.43 -18.82
CA LYS A 110 -9.29 -1.59 -18.34
C LYS A 110 -9.88 -2.12 -17.02
N TRP A 111 -10.56 -1.26 -16.27
CA TRP A 111 -11.09 -1.59 -14.95
C TRP A 111 -12.43 -2.32 -14.98
N THR A 112 -13.24 -2.10 -16.02
CA THR A 112 -14.47 -2.86 -16.26
C THR A 112 -14.32 -3.72 -17.52
N CYS A 113 -14.19 -5.03 -17.33
CA CYS A 113 -14.07 -6.01 -18.40
C CYS A 113 -15.32 -6.06 -19.30
N ASN A 114 -15.18 -6.56 -20.53
CA ASN A 114 -16.27 -6.67 -21.51
C ASN A 114 -17.43 -7.55 -21.01
N ASN A 115 -17.14 -8.52 -20.14
CA ASN A 115 -18.13 -9.36 -19.48
C ASN A 115 -18.85 -8.68 -18.30
N GLY A 116 -18.55 -7.41 -18.03
CA GLY A 116 -19.13 -6.64 -16.93
C GLY A 116 -18.46 -6.84 -15.57
N GLN A 117 -17.41 -7.67 -15.48
CA GLN A 117 -16.65 -7.86 -14.26
C GLN A 117 -15.80 -6.62 -13.97
N ASP A 118 -15.93 -6.09 -12.75
CA ASP A 118 -15.11 -4.97 -12.28
C ASP A 118 -13.84 -5.50 -11.58
N VAL A 119 -12.71 -4.88 -11.89
CA VAL A 119 -11.44 -5.03 -11.17
C VAL A 119 -11.32 -3.88 -10.19
N HIS A 120 -11.07 -4.18 -8.93
CA HIS A 120 -10.88 -3.16 -7.90
C HIS A 120 -9.45 -2.63 -7.91
N LEU A 121 -9.26 -1.35 -7.55
CA LEU A 121 -7.94 -0.83 -7.19
C LEU A 121 -7.80 -0.83 -5.67
N VAL A 122 -6.82 -1.56 -5.14
CA VAL A 122 -6.49 -1.57 -3.72
C VAL A 122 -5.18 -0.80 -3.52
N ILE A 123 -5.23 0.34 -2.86
CA ILE A 123 -4.07 1.17 -2.54
C ILE A 123 -3.67 0.89 -1.09
N THR A 124 -2.46 0.40 -0.89
CA THR A 124 -1.96 -0.11 0.39
C THR A 124 -0.51 0.32 0.63
N GLY A 125 0.03 -0.10 1.79
CA GLY A 125 1.43 -0.34 2.20
C GLY A 125 2.50 0.67 1.81
N GLY A 126 3.59 0.83 2.58
CA GLY A 126 3.38 1.33 3.93
C GLY A 126 2.44 2.56 3.91
N GLU A 127 1.74 2.83 5.01
CA GLU A 127 0.67 3.85 5.10
C GLU A 127 0.38 4.74 3.86
N PRO A 128 -0.59 4.36 3.00
CA PRO A 128 -0.81 5.04 1.72
C PRO A 128 -1.20 6.52 1.89
N LEU A 129 -1.76 6.91 3.03
CA LEU A 129 -2.16 8.30 3.27
C LEU A 129 -1.01 9.20 3.76
N LEU A 130 0.19 8.68 4.02
CA LEU A 130 1.27 9.43 4.67
C LEU A 130 1.85 10.56 3.78
N GLY A 131 2.10 10.27 2.50
CA GLY A 131 2.78 11.21 1.59
C GLY A 131 2.16 11.34 0.21
N TRP A 132 1.14 10.53 -0.10
CA TRP A 132 0.71 10.28 -1.48
C TRP A 132 -0.63 10.92 -1.84
N GLN A 133 -1.36 11.47 -0.86
CA GLN A 133 -2.73 11.95 -1.03
C GLN A 133 -2.94 12.96 -2.18
N ARG A 134 -1.97 13.86 -2.42
CA ARG A 134 -2.04 14.84 -3.52
C ARG A 134 -2.08 14.19 -4.90
N MET A 135 -1.38 13.08 -5.06
CA MET A 135 -1.30 12.34 -6.32
C MET A 135 -2.60 11.65 -6.67
N TYR A 136 -3.36 11.22 -5.66
CA TYR A 136 -4.54 10.39 -5.90
C TYR A 136 -5.60 11.10 -6.71
N VAL A 137 -5.77 12.41 -6.52
CA VAL A 137 -6.69 13.20 -7.36
C VAL A 137 -6.25 13.16 -8.83
N ASP A 138 -4.98 13.41 -9.11
CA ASP A 138 -4.43 13.37 -10.47
C ASP A 138 -4.53 11.95 -11.08
N LEU A 139 -4.28 10.91 -10.28
CA LEU A 139 -4.42 9.51 -10.68
C LEU A 139 -5.86 9.20 -11.09
N PHE A 140 -6.83 9.56 -10.25
CA PHE A 140 -8.24 9.22 -10.50
C PHE A 140 -8.88 10.08 -11.61
N GLU A 141 -8.39 11.30 -11.82
CA GLU A 141 -8.82 12.15 -12.93
C GLU A 141 -8.10 11.86 -14.24
N HIS A 142 -7.10 10.97 -14.25
CA HIS A 142 -6.47 10.55 -15.49
C HIS A 142 -7.49 9.90 -16.45
N PRO A 143 -7.56 10.29 -17.73
CA PRO A 143 -8.61 9.83 -18.65
C PRO A 143 -8.72 8.30 -18.78
N LYS A 144 -7.59 7.58 -18.73
CA LYS A 144 -7.57 6.10 -18.80
C LYS A 144 -8.07 5.40 -17.52
N MET A 145 -8.32 6.13 -16.44
CA MET A 145 -8.89 5.60 -15.19
C MET A 145 -10.41 5.81 -15.11
N GLY A 146 -11.03 6.29 -16.20
CA GLY A 146 -12.43 6.73 -16.22
C GLY A 146 -13.47 5.65 -15.94
N ASP A 147 -13.15 4.38 -16.21
CA ASP A 147 -14.04 3.23 -15.96
C ASP A 147 -13.79 2.55 -14.61
N LEU A 148 -12.84 3.03 -13.79
CA LEU A 148 -12.62 2.55 -12.43
C LEU A 148 -13.85 2.79 -11.56
N LYS A 149 -14.40 1.74 -10.96
CA LYS A 149 -15.60 1.81 -10.12
C LYS A 149 -15.36 1.62 -8.63
N ASN A 150 -14.27 0.99 -8.22
CA ASN A 150 -14.04 0.64 -6.81
C ASN A 150 -12.59 0.88 -6.41
N VAL A 151 -12.40 1.69 -5.36
CA VAL A 151 -11.08 1.95 -4.76
C VAL A 151 -11.14 1.61 -3.27
N THR A 152 -10.19 0.79 -2.82
CA THR A 152 -9.99 0.51 -1.40
C THR A 152 -8.67 1.09 -0.93
N PHE A 153 -8.70 1.83 0.18
CA PHE A 153 -7.50 2.25 0.90
C PHE A 153 -7.30 1.36 2.13
N GLU A 154 -6.15 0.70 2.20
CA GLU A 154 -5.73 -0.08 3.38
C GLU A 154 -4.80 0.76 4.24
N THR A 155 -5.28 1.20 5.40
CA THR A 155 -4.61 2.21 6.22
C THR A 155 -4.50 1.77 7.69
N ASN A 156 -3.44 2.20 8.34
CA ASN A 156 -3.27 2.10 9.79
C ASN A 156 -4.08 3.16 10.56
N THR A 157 -4.83 4.01 9.87
CA THR A 157 -5.74 5.04 10.40
C THR A 157 -5.09 6.22 11.12
N THR A 158 -3.79 6.45 10.96
CA THR A 158 -3.11 7.53 11.70
C THR A 158 -2.94 8.83 10.94
N GLN A 159 -3.26 8.84 9.65
CA GLN A 159 -3.11 10.02 8.80
C GLN A 159 -4.45 10.71 8.60
N GLU A 160 -4.45 12.03 8.76
CA GLU A 160 -5.60 12.84 8.38
C GLU A 160 -5.69 12.94 6.86
N LEU A 161 -6.91 12.89 6.34
CA LEU A 161 -7.15 13.22 4.94
C LEU A 161 -6.95 14.71 4.75
N ARG A 162 -6.14 15.08 3.76
CA ARG A 162 -6.04 16.46 3.31
C ARG A 162 -7.39 16.93 2.80
N ASP A 163 -7.71 18.21 3.03
CA ASP A 163 -9.01 18.78 2.68
C ASP A 163 -9.35 18.61 1.18
N ASP A 164 -8.36 18.81 0.31
CA ASP A 164 -8.50 18.62 -1.14
C ASP A 164 -8.92 17.19 -1.49
N PHE A 165 -8.22 16.21 -0.93
CA PHE A 165 -8.48 14.80 -1.16
C PHE A 165 -9.80 14.34 -0.52
N ARG A 166 -10.08 14.75 0.73
CA ARG A 166 -11.36 14.50 1.43
C ARG A 166 -12.54 15.06 0.64
N ASN A 167 -12.44 16.29 0.15
CA ASN A 167 -13.50 16.91 -0.64
C ASN A 167 -13.68 16.17 -1.97
N TYR A 168 -12.60 15.77 -2.63
CA TYR A 168 -12.66 14.99 -3.85
C TYR A 168 -13.41 13.66 -3.67
N ILE A 169 -12.99 12.83 -2.72
CA ILE A 169 -13.61 11.50 -2.49
C ILE A 169 -15.08 11.59 -2.05
N SER A 170 -15.47 12.68 -1.39
CA SER A 170 -16.83 12.85 -0.86
C SER A 170 -17.81 13.48 -1.84
N THR A 171 -17.33 14.22 -2.84
CA THR A 171 -18.19 15.02 -3.73
C THR A 171 -17.98 14.78 -5.23
N LYS A 172 -16.81 14.29 -5.64
CA LYS A 172 -16.42 14.22 -7.07
C LYS A 172 -16.04 12.82 -7.55
N ALA A 173 -15.52 11.96 -6.67
CA ALA A 173 -15.07 10.64 -7.05
C ALA A 173 -16.19 9.86 -7.77
N ARG A 174 -15.84 9.32 -8.95
CA ARG A 174 -16.75 8.53 -9.80
C ARG A 174 -16.84 7.06 -9.37
N PHE A 175 -16.06 6.68 -8.36
CA PHE A 175 -15.92 5.33 -7.85
C PHE A 175 -16.38 5.25 -6.40
N HIS A 176 -16.75 4.05 -5.97
CA HIS A 176 -16.98 3.76 -4.56
C HIS A 176 -15.65 3.69 -3.81
N THR A 177 -15.51 4.49 -2.75
CA THR A 177 -14.35 4.46 -1.86
C THR A 177 -14.65 3.56 -0.66
N THR A 178 -13.77 2.60 -0.39
CA THR A 178 -13.78 1.77 0.81
C THR A 178 -12.54 2.01 1.65
N TRP A 179 -12.73 2.14 2.96
CA TRP A 179 -11.66 2.26 3.94
C TRP A 179 -11.49 0.94 4.67
N SER A 180 -10.40 0.24 4.38
CA SER A 180 -9.97 -0.92 5.15
C SER A 180 -9.05 -0.44 6.28
N CYS A 181 -9.66 -0.25 7.44
CA CYS A 181 -9.03 0.36 8.60
C CYS A 181 -8.40 -0.71 9.50
N SER A 182 -7.09 -0.63 9.71
CA SER A 182 -6.34 -1.50 10.60
C SER A 182 -5.62 -0.68 11.68
N PRO A 183 -6.35 -0.06 12.63
CA PRO A 183 -5.74 0.58 13.78
C PRO A 183 -4.87 -0.42 14.54
N LYS A 184 -3.63 -0.04 14.82
CA LYS A 184 -2.63 -0.96 15.39
C LYS A 184 -2.80 -1.03 16.90
N LEU A 185 -3.23 -2.18 17.42
CA LEU A 185 -3.36 -2.42 18.86
C LEU A 185 -2.00 -2.56 19.54
N THR A 186 -1.96 -2.60 20.87
CA THR A 186 -0.72 -2.66 21.68
C THR A 186 0.24 -3.79 21.31
N VAL A 187 -0.26 -4.86 20.69
CA VAL A 187 0.56 -6.00 20.24
C VAL A 187 1.46 -5.66 19.04
N SER A 188 1.25 -4.53 18.37
CA SER A 188 2.11 -4.07 17.29
C SER A 188 3.48 -3.56 17.76
N GLY A 189 3.62 -3.25 19.05
CA GLY A 189 4.80 -2.56 19.59
C GLY A 189 4.84 -1.05 19.28
N GLU A 190 3.79 -0.50 18.67
CA GLU A 190 3.61 0.94 18.51
C GLU A 190 3.00 1.56 19.78
N LEU A 191 3.31 2.82 20.04
CA LEU A 191 2.70 3.55 21.16
C LEU A 191 1.20 3.72 20.92
N TRP A 192 0.39 3.48 21.95
CA TRP A 192 -1.07 3.62 21.86
C TRP A 192 -1.48 5.03 21.41
N SER A 193 -0.82 6.07 21.92
CA SER A 193 -1.06 7.47 21.57
C SER A 193 -0.78 7.78 20.10
N ASP A 194 0.09 7.00 19.46
CA ASP A 194 0.39 7.16 18.04
C ASP A 194 -0.56 6.34 17.17
N ALA A 195 -0.87 5.12 17.58
CA ALA A 195 -1.64 4.15 16.80
C ALA A 195 -3.16 4.32 16.89
N ILE A 196 -3.66 4.88 17.99
CA ILE A 196 -5.09 5.08 18.25
C ILE A 196 -5.35 6.57 18.38
N LYS A 197 -5.70 7.21 17.24
CA LYS A 197 -6.01 8.64 17.14
C LYS A 197 -7.48 8.84 16.75
N PRO A 198 -8.42 8.75 17.71
CA PRO A 198 -9.83 9.05 17.44
C PRO A 198 -9.99 10.56 17.28
N LYS A 199 -9.94 11.03 16.04
CA LYS A 199 -10.16 12.43 15.64
C LYS A 199 -10.77 12.49 14.24
#